data_AF-A0A0D0E5R1-F1
#
_entry.id   AF-A0A0D0E5R1-F1
#
_cell.length_a   1.000
_cell.length_b   1.000
_cell.length_c   1.000
_cell.angle_alpha   90.00
_cell.angle_beta   90.00
_cell.angle_gamma   90.00
#
_symmetry.space_group_name_H-M   'P 1'
#
loop_
_entity.id
_entity.type
_entity.pdbx_description
1 polymer ?
#
loop_
_entity_poly.entity_id
_entity_poly.type
_entity_poly.pdbx_seq_one_letter_code
_entity_poly.pdbx_strand_id
1 'polypeptide(L)'
;ITKDWDIIALQEPHISPMKNTTSSKCYHVVYPSTCYTSPESKLRATTLISTSINTNSWMQLPFPSPDVVIIQLVGTFGCCTLFNIYNDGTSQ
;
A
#
# COMPACT_ATOMS: atom_id res chain seq x y z
N ILE A 1 -15.68 9.67 -6.71
CA ILE A 1 -14.32 9.93 -6.19
C ILE A 1 -13.46 10.21 -7.40
N THR A 2 -13.02 11.45 -7.51
CA THR A 2 -12.24 11.99 -8.62
C THR A 2 -10.88 11.30 -8.72
N LYS A 3 -10.38 11.18 -9.94
CA LYS A 3 -9.16 10.45 -10.33
C LYS A 3 -7.95 11.38 -10.18
N ASP A 4 -7.82 12.02 -9.02
CA ASP A 4 -6.88 13.13 -8.83
C ASP A 4 -5.47 12.65 -8.46
N TRP A 5 -5.35 11.42 -7.95
CA TRP A 5 -4.09 10.87 -7.44
C TRP A 5 -3.79 9.51 -8.04
N ASP A 6 -2.56 9.35 -8.51
CA ASP A 6 -2.06 8.08 -9.04
C ASP A 6 -1.72 7.08 -7.93
N ILE A 7 -1.22 7.57 -6.79
CA ILE A 7 -0.82 6.76 -5.64
C ILE A 7 -1.26 7.47 -4.36
N ILE A 8 -1.87 6.72 -3.43
CA ILE A 8 -2.29 7.22 -2.12
C ILE A 8 -1.69 6.32 -1.04
N ALA A 9 -0.86 6.89 -0.17
CA ALA A 9 -0.35 6.22 1.02
C ALA A 9 -1.28 6.52 2.20
N LEU A 10 -1.89 5.48 2.79
CA LEU A 10 -2.77 5.60 3.94
C LEU A 10 -2.14 4.94 5.16
N GLN A 11 -2.30 5.59 6.31
CA GLN A 11 -1.94 5.10 7.63
C GLN A 11 -3.22 4.95 8.47
N GLU A 12 -3.24 3.93 9.33
CA GLU A 12 -4.37 3.54 10.16
C GLU A 12 -5.72 3.46 9.41
N PRO A 13 -5.78 2.78 8.24
CA PRO A 13 -7.01 2.71 7.48
C PRO A 13 -8.11 2.00 8.26
N HIS A 14 -9.34 2.49 8.18
CA HIS A 14 -10.48 1.80 8.75
C HIS A 14 -10.73 0.47 8.00
N ILE A 15 -10.52 -0.65 8.68
CA ILE A 15 -10.69 -1.99 8.11
C ILE A 15 -12.14 -2.43 8.35
N SER A 16 -12.88 -2.71 7.28
CA SER A 16 -14.20 -3.33 7.44
C SER A 16 -14.06 -4.74 8.03
N PRO A 17 -15.08 -5.27 8.74
CA PRO A 17 -15.04 -6.62 9.30
C PRO A 17 -14.74 -7.74 8.28
N MET A 18 -14.90 -7.47 6.98
CA MET A 18 -14.55 -8.39 5.89
C MET A 18 -13.09 -8.29 5.42
N LYS A 19 -12.20 -7.59 6.16
CA LYS A 19 -10.79 -7.32 5.78
C LYS A 19 -10.59 -6.68 4.40
N ASN A 20 -11.66 -6.18 3.80
CA ASN A 20 -11.63 -5.45 2.55
C ASN A 20 -11.69 -3.97 2.93
N THR A 21 -10.54 -3.30 3.07
CA THR A 21 -10.55 -1.83 3.02
C THR A 21 -11.13 -1.44 1.68
N THR A 22 -12.07 -0.49 1.68
CA THR A 22 -12.89 -0.05 0.56
C THR A 22 -12.12 -0.02 -0.76
N SER A 23 -12.22 -1.12 -1.52
CA SER A 23 -11.72 -1.20 -2.89
C SER A 23 -12.65 -0.34 -3.75
N SER A 24 -12.28 0.92 -3.88
CA SER A 24 -12.77 1.74 -4.96
C SER A 24 -12.36 1.05 -6.27
N LYS A 25 -13.29 0.87 -7.22
CA LYS A 25 -13.01 0.28 -8.55
C LYS A 25 -11.86 0.96 -9.30
N CYS A 26 -11.43 2.14 -8.84
CA CYS A 26 -10.36 2.94 -9.43
C CYS A 26 -8.98 2.66 -8.84
N TYR A 27 -8.85 1.83 -7.79
CA TYR A 27 -7.56 1.57 -7.14
C TYR A 27 -7.31 0.09 -6.85
N HIS A 28 -6.08 -0.33 -7.11
CA HIS A 28 -5.47 -1.54 -6.56
C HIS A 28 -5.02 -1.25 -5.12
N VAL A 29 -5.43 -2.10 -4.17
CA VAL A 29 -5.02 -1.98 -2.76
C VAL A 29 -3.79 -2.86 -2.54
N VAL A 30 -2.73 -2.28 -1.98
CA VAL A 30 -1.49 -2.97 -1.64
C VAL A 30 -1.32 -2.94 -0.11
N TYR A 31 -1.48 -4.10 0.51
CA TYR A 31 -1.21 -4.31 1.93
C TYR A 31 0.26 -4.65 2.18
N PRO A 32 0.77 -4.56 3.41
CA PRO A 32 2.08 -5.08 3.79
C PRO A 32 2.20 -6.55 3.37
N SER A 33 3.38 -6.96 2.90
CA SER A 33 3.61 -8.32 2.41
C SER A 33 3.37 -9.38 3.50
N THR A 34 3.50 -9.00 4.77
CA THR A 34 3.23 -9.86 5.94
C THR A 34 1.74 -10.09 6.21
N CYS A 35 0.83 -9.31 5.59
CA CYS A 35 -0.61 -9.43 5.81
C CYS A 35 -1.17 -10.82 5.46
N TYR A 36 -0.52 -11.54 4.54
CA TYR A 36 -0.91 -12.88 4.12
C TYR A 36 -0.31 -14.00 4.99
N THR A 37 0.82 -13.72 5.65
CA THR A 37 1.54 -14.69 6.50
C THR A 37 1.17 -14.56 7.97
N SER A 38 0.67 -13.39 8.39
CA SER A 38 0.37 -13.05 9.78
C SER A 38 -1.00 -12.36 9.87
N PRO A 39 -2.10 -13.10 9.66
CA PRO A 39 -3.46 -12.52 9.57
C PRO A 39 -3.97 -11.91 10.88
N GLU A 40 -3.29 -12.15 12.00
CA GLU A 40 -3.56 -11.54 13.31
C GLU A 40 -2.83 -10.20 13.51
N SER A 41 -1.83 -9.89 12.68
CA SER A 41 -1.11 -8.63 12.77
C SER A 41 -2.02 -7.46 12.39
N LYS A 42 -2.01 -6.41 13.23
CA LYS A 42 -2.76 -5.18 12.97
C LYS A 42 -2.22 -4.52 11.70
N LEU A 43 -3.05 -4.43 10.67
CA LEU A 43 -2.75 -3.66 9.47
C LEU A 43 -2.76 -2.16 9.80
N ARG A 44 -1.62 -1.50 9.63
CA ARG A 44 -1.44 -0.07 9.98
C ARG A 44 -1.07 0.82 8.81
N ALA A 45 -0.62 0.24 7.70
CA ALA A 45 -0.33 0.96 6.47
C ALA A 45 -0.96 0.24 5.26
N THR A 46 -1.45 1.00 4.29
CA THR A 46 -1.88 0.47 2.99
C THR A 46 -1.58 1.49 1.90
N THR A 47 -1.27 1.03 0.69
CA THR A 47 -1.04 1.89 -0.46
C THR A 47 -2.08 1.60 -1.53
N LEU A 48 -2.76 2.63 -2.02
CA LEU A 48 -3.68 2.55 -3.13
C LEU A 48 -2.95 2.99 -4.41
N ILE A 49 -3.03 2.19 -5.46
CA ILE A 49 -2.45 2.48 -6.77
C ILE A 49 -3.58 2.60 -7.77
N SER A 50 -3.67 3.73 -8.47
CA SER A 50 -4.69 3.96 -9.49
C SER A 50 -4.66 2.87 -10.56
N THR A 51 -5.84 2.41 -10.97
CA THR A 51 -6.00 1.43 -12.06
C THR A 51 -5.61 1.99 -13.43
N SER A 52 -5.32 3.31 -13.54
CA SER A 52 -4.69 3.87 -14.75
C SER A 52 -3.21 3.54 -14.89
N ILE A 53 -2.53 3.16 -13.81
CA ILE A 53 -1.14 2.73 -13.89
C ILE A 53 -1.12 1.27 -14.36
N ASN A 54 -0.37 1.01 -15.42
CA ASN A 54 -0.17 -0.35 -15.93
C ASN A 54 0.38 -1.25 -14.82
N THR A 55 -0.27 -2.37 -14.56
CA THR A 55 0.14 -3.33 -13.52
C THR A 55 1.49 -3.99 -13.78
N ASN A 56 2.00 -3.91 -15.02
CA ASN A 56 3.37 -4.35 -15.37
C ASN A 56 4.43 -3.27 -15.09
N SER A 57 4.01 -2.05 -14.75
CA SER A 57 4.89 -0.91 -14.46
C SER A 57 5.11 -0.70 -12.97
N TRP A 58 4.65 -1.62 -12.12
CA TRP A 58 4.95 -1.60 -10.71
C TRP A 58 4.94 -2.99 -10.07
N MET A 59 5.65 -3.12 -8.95
CA MET A 59 5.62 -4.31 -8.11
C MET A 59 5.69 -3.95 -6.64
N GLN A 60 5.14 -4.80 -5.79
CA GLN A 60 5.40 -4.74 -4.36
C GLN A 60 6.78 -5.33 -4.05
N LEU A 61 7.55 -4.67 -3.19
CA LEU A 61 8.76 -5.25 -2.60
C LEU A 61 8.42 -5.81 -1.21
N PRO A 62 8.77 -7.08 -0.91
CA PRO A 62 8.48 -7.67 0.39
C PRO A 62 9.33 -7.01 1.49
N PHE A 63 8.73 -6.80 2.65
CA PHE A 63 9.40 -6.27 3.83
C PHE A 63 8.87 -6.96 5.09
N PRO A 64 9.73 -7.33 6.06
CA PRO A 64 9.34 -8.10 7.25
C PRO A 64 8.71 -7.21 8.33
N SER A 65 7.73 -6.38 8.00
CA SER A 65 6.95 -5.60 8.98
C SER A 65 5.51 -5.37 8.50
N PRO A 66 4.50 -5.50 9.38
CA PRO A 66 3.10 -5.14 9.08
C PRO A 66 2.87 -3.61 9.03
N ASP A 67 3.89 -2.81 9.35
CA ASP A 67 3.82 -1.35 9.39
C ASP A 67 4.35 -0.70 8.09
N VAL A 68 4.85 -1.51 7.15
CA VAL A 68 5.55 -1.03 5.95
C VAL A 68 4.95 -1.61 4.68
N VAL A 69 4.65 -0.73 3.72
CA VAL A 69 4.31 -1.10 2.34
C VAL A 69 5.32 -0.47 1.41
N ILE A 70 6.01 -1.29 0.61
CA ILE A 70 6.98 -0.83 -0.38
C ILE A 70 6.46 -1.18 -1.77
N ILE A 71 6.42 -0.18 -2.65
CA ILE A 71 6.14 -0.39 -4.07
C ILE A 71 7.28 0.20 -4.89
N GLN A 72 7.60 -0.45 -6.01
CA GLN A 72 8.54 0.07 -6.99
C GLN A 72 7.81 0.25 -8.30
N LEU A 73 7.85 1.47 -8.83
CA LEU A 73 7.41 1.84 -10.17
C LEU A 73 8.60 1.73 -11.11
N VAL A 74 8.36 1.19 -12.31
CA VAL A 74 9.35 1.06 -13.37
C VAL A 74 8.77 1.62 -14.67
N GLY A 75 9.51 2.52 -15.31
CA GLY A 75 9.13 3.11 -16.59
C GLY A 75 10.30 3.76 -17.30
N THR A 76 10.01 4.59 -18.31
CA THR A 76 11.03 5.36 -19.03
C THR A 76 11.77 6.36 -18.14
N PHE A 77 11.19 6.69 -16.98
CA PHE A 77 11.80 7.48 -15.91
C PHE A 77 12.78 6.67 -15.02
N GLY A 78 13.02 5.39 -15.33
CA GLY A 78 13.81 4.49 -14.49
C GLY A 78 12.96 3.86 -13.39
N CYS A 79 13.56 3.69 -12.21
CA CYS A 79 12.91 3.08 -11.05
C CYS A 79 12.60 4.13 -9.99
N CYS A 80 11.36 4.16 -9.50
CA CYS A 80 10.93 4.97 -8.37
C CYS A 80 10.39 4.05 -7.27
N THR A 81 11.05 3.99 -6.12
CA THR A 81 10.62 3.16 -4.99
C THR A 81 9.96 4.05 -3.94
N LEU A 82 8.71 3.72 -3.57
CA LEU A 82 7.94 4.42 -2.56
C LEU A 82 7.81 3.54 -1.31
N PHE A 83 8.15 4.12 -0.16
CA PHE A 83 8.03 3.50 1.16
C PHE A 83 6.91 4.19 1.92
N ASN A 84 5.80 3.48 2.14
CA ASN A 84 4.76 3.89 3.06
C ASN A 84 5.03 3.23 4.42
N ILE A 85 5.47 4.02 5.38
CA ILE A 85 5.90 3.56 6.70
C ILE A 85 4.97 4.17 7.75
N TYR A 86 4.31 3.31 8.52
CA TYR A 86 3.70 3.70 9.77
C TYR A 86 4.77 3.75 10.87
N ASN A 87 4.83 4.86 11.61
CA ASN A 87 5.67 5.02 12.78
C ASN A 87 4.76 5.28 13.97
N ASP A 88 4.95 4.54 15.07
CA ASP A 88 4.14 4.67 16.28
C ASP A 88 4.45 5.95 17.09
N GLY A 89 5.50 6.69 16.71
CA GLY A 89 5.89 7.95 17.33
C GLY A 89 6.46 7.79 18.74
N THR A 90 6.84 6.58 19.14
CA THR A 90 7.32 6.29 20.51
C THR A 90 8.83 6.38 20.68
N SER A 91 9.56 6.56 19.58
CA SER A 91 11.01 6.77 19.62
C SER A 91 11.33 8.20 20.12
N GLN A 92 11.98 8.29 21.27
CA GLN A 92 12.50 9.54 21.85
C GLN A 92 13.83 9.96 21.21
#